data_AF-A0A1E3HCH4-F1
#
_entry.id   AF-A0A1E3HCH4-F1
#
_cell.length_a   1.000
_cell.length_b   1.000
_cell.length_c   1.000
_cell.angle_alpha   90.00
_cell.angle_beta   90.00
_cell.angle_gamma   90.00
#
_symmetry.space_group_name_H-M   'P 1'
#
loop_
_entity.id
_entity.type
_entity.pdbx_description
1 polymer ?
#
loop_
_entity_poly.entity_id
_entity_poly.type
_entity_poly.pdbx_seq_one_letter_code
_entity_poly.pdbx_strand_id
1 'polypeptide(L)'
;MSSTPNGHTKPVLLATTILLEGSLPSMSSTIGTADCKRTDGLSWRKRVDPPLIQYRAFSSISCPDEEEGRKIDDMMAAYMDTVSREWAQRQAESADPSTVPHWEDPVARFQEYTQLALLHKTDQLSECMSDVYAAGGEWPFTYRVYSSVNDFLDAGGELFHPNHQPLDTSEYADRLERAVTSARGVDELESASSDTIKLTFTTDVSKPTRLERNRLRIAASEESGNEKLVESWRVLLPEVGIVSRITEDSPDWIKKSKSAHESFNQSIIEAIGDSFDPGSTVQLGPQTTSGEFVTRTGRLEHRLFKQAAYIAADQVSSTHSERRATDDSEEAEGHPVKAAWLEQSMFDVVNEKPAKERLFYSQRLSKYENSIEDGLLKLRDEGEGGGDGFESGTREWGDWA
;
A
#
# COMPACT_ATOMS: atom_id res chain seq x y z
N MET A 1 -4.72 -54.98 34.31
CA MET A 1 -5.58 -54.34 33.30
C MET A 1 -4.96 -52.99 33.01
N SER A 2 -4.22 -52.90 31.90
CA SER A 2 -3.51 -51.69 31.51
C SER A 2 -4.33 -50.97 30.46
N SER A 3 -4.76 -49.77 30.81
CA SER A 3 -5.54 -48.88 29.96
C SER A 3 -4.63 -48.37 28.83
N THR A 4 -4.94 -48.73 27.60
CA THR A 4 -4.37 -48.15 26.38
C THR A 4 -4.74 -46.66 26.34
N PRO A 5 -3.79 -45.72 26.21
CA PRO A 5 -4.14 -44.33 25.95
C PRO A 5 -4.60 -44.20 24.49
N ASN A 6 -5.73 -43.53 24.34
CA ASN A 6 -6.46 -43.26 23.11
C ASN A 6 -5.64 -42.49 22.05
N GLY A 7 -5.76 -42.93 20.80
CA GLY A 7 -5.80 -42.09 19.59
C GLY A 7 -4.59 -41.22 19.28
N HIS A 8 -3.60 -41.76 18.57
CA HIS A 8 -2.60 -40.95 17.87
C HIS A 8 -3.27 -40.17 16.73
N THR A 9 -3.64 -38.92 16.99
CA THR A 9 -4.00 -37.98 15.91
C THR A 9 -2.72 -37.72 15.10
N LYS A 10 -2.68 -38.14 13.84
CA LYS A 10 -1.53 -37.87 12.96
C LYS A 10 -1.33 -36.35 12.85
N PRO A 11 -0.07 -35.86 12.85
CA PRO A 11 0.21 -34.46 12.54
C PRO A 11 -0.41 -34.02 11.21
N VAL A 12 -0.80 -32.75 11.14
CA VAL A 12 -1.47 -32.19 9.96
C VAL A 12 -0.69 -30.99 9.43
N LEU A 13 -0.33 -31.06 8.15
CA LEU A 13 0.21 -29.95 7.38
C LEU A 13 -0.96 -29.15 6.78
N LEU A 14 -1.15 -27.92 7.24
CA LEU A 14 -2.17 -27.01 6.72
C LEU A 14 -1.55 -26.16 5.62
N ALA A 15 -2.25 -25.96 4.51
CA ALA A 15 -1.81 -25.08 3.44
C ALA A 15 -2.95 -24.21 2.90
N THR A 16 -2.62 -23.03 2.40
CA THR A 16 -3.57 -22.13 1.72
C THR A 16 -2.82 -21.27 0.70
N THR A 17 -3.54 -20.75 -0.29
CA THR A 17 -3.05 -19.62 -1.10
C THR A 17 -3.42 -18.29 -0.46
N ILE A 18 -2.58 -17.28 -0.70
CA ILE A 18 -2.77 -15.90 -0.28
C ILE A 18 -2.62 -14.98 -1.49
N LEU A 19 -3.57 -14.06 -1.67
CA LEU A 19 -3.45 -12.95 -2.62
C LEU A 19 -2.64 -11.85 -1.95
N LEU A 20 -1.51 -11.47 -2.55
CA LEU A 20 -0.62 -10.43 -2.03
C LEU A 20 -0.82 -9.09 -2.75
N GLU A 21 -1.07 -9.14 -4.05
CA GLU A 21 -1.45 -8.00 -4.88
C GLU A 21 -2.46 -8.46 -5.93
N GLY A 22 -3.51 -7.68 -6.16
CA GLY A 22 -4.44 -7.93 -7.25
C GLY A 22 -3.94 -7.40 -8.59
N SER A 23 -4.64 -7.75 -9.66
CA SER A 23 -4.32 -7.22 -10.99
C SER A 23 -4.66 -5.74 -11.10
N LEU A 24 -3.79 -4.97 -11.75
CA LEU A 24 -3.91 -3.52 -11.93
C LEU A 24 -3.38 -3.11 -13.31
N PRO A 25 -3.96 -2.09 -13.96
CA PRO A 25 -3.26 -1.40 -15.04
C PRO A 25 -2.01 -0.72 -14.47
N SER A 26 -0.91 -0.73 -15.22
CA SER A 26 0.40 -0.28 -14.75
C SER A 26 1.30 0.17 -15.89
N MET A 27 2.38 0.89 -15.58
CA MET A 27 3.32 1.39 -16.57
C MET A 27 4.71 0.82 -16.33
N SER A 28 5.48 0.67 -17.39
CA SER A 28 6.89 0.27 -17.31
C SER A 28 7.76 1.17 -18.17
N SER A 29 8.96 1.48 -17.70
CA SER A 29 9.95 2.21 -18.49
C SER A 29 10.61 1.26 -19.48
N THR A 30 10.57 1.57 -20.78
CA THR A 30 11.41 0.86 -21.74
C THR A 30 12.79 1.51 -21.81
N ILE A 31 13.62 1.28 -20.80
CA ILE A 31 15.07 1.41 -21.00
C ILE A 31 15.49 0.17 -21.79
N GLY A 32 15.44 0.31 -23.12
CA GLY A 32 15.93 -0.70 -24.03
C GLY A 32 17.43 -0.87 -23.86
N THR A 33 17.81 -2.12 -23.59
CA THR A 33 19.12 -2.71 -23.85
C THR A 33 19.78 -2.15 -25.11
N ALA A 34 21.10 -1.96 -25.02
CA ALA A 34 22.00 -1.53 -26.08
C ALA A 34 21.66 -2.15 -27.44
N ASP A 35 21.05 -1.36 -28.32
CA ASP A 35 21.17 -1.37 -29.78
C ASP A 35 19.90 -0.81 -30.40
N CYS A 36 19.82 0.52 -30.50
CA CYS A 36 19.14 1.23 -31.59
C CYS A 36 19.41 2.72 -31.42
N LYS A 37 20.26 3.27 -32.29
CA LYS A 37 20.33 4.71 -32.52
C LYS A 37 18.97 5.20 -33.01
N ARG A 38 18.17 5.80 -32.13
CA ARG A 38 17.24 6.87 -32.50
C ARG A 38 16.98 7.78 -31.32
N THR A 39 17.33 9.04 -31.55
CA THR A 39 17.00 10.24 -30.79
C THR A 39 15.51 10.52 -30.91
N ASP A 40 14.68 9.88 -30.08
CA ASP A 40 13.33 10.33 -29.74
C ASP A 40 13.04 9.83 -28.31
N GLY A 41 12.38 10.66 -27.51
CA GLY A 41 12.32 10.56 -26.04
C GLY A 41 11.91 9.21 -25.47
N LEU A 42 12.26 9.01 -24.20
CA LEU A 42 11.85 7.87 -23.37
C LEU A 42 10.35 7.58 -23.57
N SER A 43 10.03 6.43 -24.15
CA SER A 43 8.66 5.93 -24.20
C SER A 43 8.44 5.01 -23.00
N TRP A 44 7.44 5.31 -22.20
CA TRP A 44 6.88 4.38 -21.22
C TRP A 44 5.88 3.47 -21.93
N ARG A 45 5.66 2.26 -21.39
CA ARG A 45 4.77 1.26 -21.97
C ARG A 45 3.64 0.92 -21.00
N LYS A 46 2.41 1.04 -21.49
CA LYS A 46 1.17 0.56 -20.84
C LYS A 46 1.20 -0.96 -20.73
N ARG A 47 0.87 -1.49 -19.57
CA ARG A 47 0.75 -2.93 -19.32
C ARG A 47 -0.30 -3.21 -18.24
N VAL A 48 -0.56 -4.49 -18.01
CA VAL A 48 -1.38 -4.96 -16.90
C VAL A 48 -0.52 -5.88 -16.05
N ASP A 49 -0.41 -5.55 -14.77
CA ASP A 49 0.31 -6.38 -13.81
C ASP A 49 -0.60 -7.56 -13.41
N PRO A 50 -0.10 -8.81 -13.48
CA PRO A 50 -0.85 -9.98 -13.03
C PRO A 50 -0.95 -10.01 -11.50
N PRO A 51 -1.97 -10.68 -10.94
CA PRO A 51 -2.10 -10.79 -9.49
C PRO A 51 -0.93 -11.60 -8.91
N LEU A 52 -0.36 -11.11 -7.81
CA LEU A 52 0.69 -11.79 -7.07
C LEU A 52 0.05 -12.73 -6.05
N ILE A 53 0.13 -14.04 -6.30
CA ILE A 53 -0.44 -15.08 -5.44
C ILE A 53 0.68 -16.01 -4.97
N GLN A 54 0.71 -16.29 -3.67
CA GLN A 54 1.66 -17.24 -3.06
C GLN A 54 0.91 -18.29 -2.23
N TYR A 55 1.55 -19.38 -1.84
CA TYR A 55 1.01 -20.30 -0.84
C TYR A 55 1.71 -20.14 0.50
N ARG A 56 1.02 -20.54 1.56
CA ARG A 56 1.53 -20.66 2.92
C ARG A 56 1.24 -22.05 3.42
N ALA A 57 2.19 -22.62 4.16
CA ALA A 57 2.06 -23.91 4.79
C ALA A 57 2.45 -23.79 6.26
N PHE A 58 1.74 -24.50 7.11
CA PHE A 58 1.92 -24.50 8.55
C PHE A 58 1.80 -25.93 9.09
N SER A 59 2.75 -26.30 9.93
CA SER A 59 2.81 -27.61 10.58
C SER A 59 2.06 -27.53 11.91
N SER A 60 0.90 -28.18 12.01
CA SER A 60 0.21 -28.35 13.29
C SER A 60 0.80 -29.60 13.98
N ILE A 61 1.85 -29.39 14.77
CA ILE A 61 2.47 -30.45 15.57
C ILE A 61 2.09 -30.30 17.03
N SER A 62 1.44 -31.34 17.56
CA SER A 62 1.48 -31.68 18.97
C SER A 62 2.09 -33.07 19.11
N CYS A 63 3.40 -33.19 18.90
CA CYS A 63 4.13 -34.43 19.17
C CYS A 63 4.74 -34.34 20.58
N PRO A 64 4.45 -35.29 21.48
CA PRO A 64 5.04 -35.30 22.82
C PRO A 64 6.54 -35.68 22.82
N ASP A 65 7.05 -36.27 21.74
CA ASP A 65 8.47 -36.57 21.53
C ASP A 65 9.11 -35.55 20.59
N GLU A 66 10.12 -34.81 21.08
CA GLU A 66 10.82 -33.78 20.31
C GLU A 66 11.67 -34.33 19.17
N GLU A 67 12.22 -35.54 19.29
CA GLU A 67 13.10 -36.12 18.27
C GLU A 67 12.26 -36.66 17.10
N GLU A 68 11.15 -37.31 17.42
CA GLU A 68 10.17 -37.74 16.42
C GLU A 68 9.47 -36.53 15.77
N GLY A 69 9.15 -35.49 16.55
CA GLY A 69 8.60 -34.23 16.04
C GLY A 69 9.49 -33.56 14.99
N ARG A 70 10.79 -33.39 15.28
CA ARG A 70 11.75 -32.80 14.32
C ARG A 70 11.87 -33.60 13.04
N LYS A 71 11.87 -34.93 13.13
CA LYS A 71 11.92 -35.80 11.95
C LYS A 71 10.68 -35.63 11.06
N ILE A 72 9.52 -35.46 11.66
CA ILE A 72 8.27 -35.21 10.93
C ILE A 72 8.30 -33.82 10.27
N ASP A 73 8.80 -32.80 10.96
CA ASP A 73 9.00 -31.46 10.39
C ASP A 73 9.94 -31.47 9.18
N ASP A 74 11.09 -32.16 9.27
CA ASP A 74 12.03 -32.30 8.15
C ASP A 74 11.37 -32.99 6.94
N MET A 75 10.53 -34.00 7.19
CA MET A 75 9.78 -34.69 6.14
C MET A 75 8.69 -33.80 5.52
N MET A 76 7.97 -33.02 6.32
CA MET A 76 7.00 -32.04 5.83
C MET A 76 7.68 -30.95 5.01
N ALA A 77 8.85 -30.47 5.44
CA ALA A 77 9.64 -29.50 4.69
C ALA A 77 10.10 -30.05 3.33
N ALA A 78 10.65 -31.28 3.31
CA ALA A 78 11.05 -31.93 2.05
C ALA A 78 9.87 -32.19 1.09
N TYR A 79 8.70 -32.55 1.65
CA TYR A 79 7.45 -32.65 0.89
C TYR A 79 7.08 -31.30 0.28
N MET A 80 7.06 -30.24 1.09
CA MET A 80 6.73 -28.90 0.61
C MET A 80 7.74 -28.38 -0.41
N ASP A 81 9.04 -28.66 -0.29
CA ASP A 81 10.03 -28.31 -1.31
C ASP A 81 9.72 -28.93 -2.68
N THR A 82 9.22 -30.17 -2.68
CA THR A 82 8.80 -30.85 -3.91
C THR A 82 7.54 -30.22 -4.49
N VAL A 83 6.52 -29.97 -3.65
CA VAL A 83 5.30 -29.25 -4.04
C VAL A 83 5.63 -27.87 -4.59
N SER A 84 6.55 -27.14 -3.96
CA SER A 84 6.99 -25.80 -4.36
C SER A 84 7.54 -25.79 -5.79
N ARG A 85 8.38 -26.77 -6.11
CA ARG A 85 9.00 -26.92 -7.44
C ARG A 85 7.97 -27.29 -8.50
N GLU A 86 7.09 -28.25 -8.22
CA GLU A 86 6.03 -28.65 -9.16
C GLU A 86 5.02 -27.54 -9.40
N TRP A 87 4.61 -26.85 -8.33
CA TRP A 87 3.71 -25.72 -8.41
C TRP A 87 4.31 -24.62 -9.28
N ALA A 88 5.56 -24.24 -9.04
CA ALA A 88 6.29 -23.26 -9.85
C ALA A 88 6.39 -23.64 -11.33
N GLN A 89 6.66 -24.92 -11.64
CA GLN A 89 6.69 -25.41 -13.02
C GLN A 89 5.31 -25.25 -13.70
N ARG A 90 4.24 -25.69 -13.05
CA ARG A 90 2.87 -25.56 -13.57
C ARG A 90 2.43 -24.09 -13.72
N GLN A 91 2.98 -23.16 -12.92
CA GLN A 91 2.70 -21.74 -13.09
C GLN A 91 3.20 -21.18 -14.44
N ALA A 92 4.35 -21.65 -14.92
CA ALA A 92 4.92 -21.20 -16.17
C ALA A 92 4.09 -21.63 -17.40
N GLU A 93 3.22 -22.61 -17.25
CA GLU A 93 2.47 -23.27 -18.33
C GLU A 93 1.00 -22.79 -18.44
N SER A 94 0.50 -22.00 -17.49
CA SER A 94 -0.95 -21.90 -17.21
C SER A 94 -1.66 -20.58 -17.58
N ALA A 95 -0.98 -19.55 -18.08
CA ALA A 95 -1.67 -18.30 -18.38
C ALA A 95 -2.35 -18.32 -19.75
N ASP A 96 -3.67 -18.50 -19.80
CA ASP A 96 -4.47 -18.22 -20.99
C ASP A 96 -4.54 -16.70 -21.21
N PRO A 97 -3.90 -16.16 -22.28
CA PRO A 97 -3.85 -14.73 -22.54
C PRO A 97 -5.22 -14.10 -22.79
N SER A 98 -6.25 -14.89 -23.14
CA SER A 98 -7.60 -14.38 -23.40
C SER A 98 -8.37 -13.94 -22.15
N THR A 99 -7.93 -14.37 -20.97
CA THR A 99 -8.55 -14.02 -19.68
C THR A 99 -7.94 -12.77 -19.03
N VAL A 100 -6.79 -12.32 -19.53
CA VAL A 100 -6.04 -11.19 -18.98
C VAL A 100 -6.77 -9.89 -19.34
N PRO A 101 -6.97 -8.97 -18.37
CA PRO A 101 -7.58 -7.69 -18.65
C PRO A 101 -6.69 -6.83 -19.55
N HIS A 102 -7.33 -5.96 -20.33
CA HIS A 102 -6.69 -4.94 -21.12
C HIS A 102 -6.61 -3.63 -20.34
N TRP A 103 -5.71 -2.74 -20.78
CA TRP A 103 -5.50 -1.43 -20.18
C TRP A 103 -6.80 -0.60 -20.00
N GLU A 104 -7.68 -0.65 -21.00
CA GLU A 104 -8.92 0.14 -21.06
C GLU A 104 -10.11 -0.53 -20.36
N ASP A 105 -9.93 -1.76 -19.84
CA ASP A 105 -11.02 -2.52 -19.25
C ASP A 105 -11.56 -1.84 -17.97
N PRO A 106 -12.85 -2.04 -17.65
CA PRO A 106 -13.42 -1.51 -16.41
C PRO A 106 -12.89 -2.25 -15.18
N VAL A 107 -12.98 -1.58 -14.02
CA VAL A 107 -12.62 -2.12 -12.68
C VAL A 107 -13.11 -3.56 -12.47
N ALA A 108 -14.36 -3.85 -12.83
CA ALA A 108 -14.96 -5.19 -12.66
C ALA A 108 -14.16 -6.31 -13.34
N ARG A 109 -13.53 -6.05 -14.50
CA ARG A 109 -12.77 -7.06 -15.25
C ARG A 109 -11.48 -7.45 -14.54
N PHE A 110 -10.79 -6.48 -13.94
CA PHE A 110 -9.59 -6.72 -13.14
C PHE A 110 -9.90 -7.48 -11.84
N GLN A 111 -11.04 -7.17 -11.21
CA GLN A 111 -11.51 -7.89 -10.01
C GLN A 111 -11.84 -9.35 -10.34
N GLU A 112 -12.60 -9.58 -11.41
CA GLU A 112 -12.96 -10.92 -11.90
C GLU A 112 -11.70 -11.74 -12.20
N TYR A 113 -10.75 -11.18 -12.96
CA TYR A 113 -9.50 -11.85 -13.28
C TYR A 113 -8.68 -12.20 -12.02
N THR A 114 -8.61 -11.29 -11.05
CA THR A 114 -7.91 -11.52 -9.78
C THR A 114 -8.55 -12.66 -8.97
N GLN A 115 -9.87 -12.71 -8.90
CA GLN A 115 -10.60 -13.77 -8.19
C GLN A 115 -10.44 -15.13 -8.89
N LEU A 116 -10.57 -15.17 -10.21
CA LEU A 116 -10.38 -16.38 -11.01
C LEU A 116 -8.94 -16.91 -10.90
N ALA A 117 -7.95 -16.01 -10.96
CA ALA A 117 -6.55 -16.39 -10.78
C ALA A 117 -6.29 -16.95 -9.38
N LEU A 118 -6.88 -16.37 -8.33
CA LEU A 118 -6.75 -16.89 -6.97
C LEU A 118 -7.33 -18.30 -6.86
N LEU A 119 -8.57 -18.51 -7.33
CA LEU A 119 -9.22 -19.82 -7.34
C LEU A 119 -8.39 -20.86 -8.08
N HIS A 120 -7.96 -20.53 -9.31
CA HIS A 120 -7.14 -21.42 -10.12
C HIS A 120 -5.82 -21.78 -9.41
N LYS A 121 -5.18 -20.83 -8.73
CA LYS A 121 -3.94 -21.10 -7.97
C LYS A 121 -4.19 -21.97 -6.75
N THR A 122 -5.34 -21.85 -6.10
CA THR A 122 -5.76 -22.74 -5.00
C THR A 122 -5.96 -24.17 -5.51
N ASP A 123 -6.69 -24.34 -6.61
CA ASP A 123 -6.93 -25.65 -7.22
C ASP A 123 -5.60 -26.29 -7.64
N GLN A 124 -4.74 -25.52 -8.31
CA GLN A 124 -3.41 -25.95 -8.71
C GLN A 124 -2.55 -26.38 -7.51
N LEU A 125 -2.61 -25.67 -6.38
CA LEU A 125 -1.90 -26.06 -5.15
C LEU A 125 -2.45 -27.38 -4.60
N SER A 126 -3.77 -27.53 -4.56
CA SER A 126 -4.43 -28.75 -4.10
C SER A 126 -4.04 -29.95 -4.95
N GLU A 127 -4.04 -29.81 -6.27
CA GLU A 127 -3.59 -30.84 -7.20
C GLU A 127 -2.12 -31.21 -7.00
N CYS A 128 -1.22 -30.21 -6.96
CA CYS A 128 0.21 -30.44 -6.72
C CYS A 128 0.45 -31.19 -5.39
N MET A 129 -0.20 -30.76 -4.31
CA MET A 129 -0.08 -31.42 -3.01
C MET A 129 -0.58 -32.86 -3.07
N SER A 130 -1.71 -33.11 -3.76
CA SER A 130 -2.26 -34.45 -3.94
C SER A 130 -1.33 -35.36 -4.74
N ASP A 131 -0.81 -34.88 -5.86
CA ASP A 131 0.07 -35.66 -6.75
C ASP A 131 1.37 -36.05 -6.05
N VAL A 132 2.03 -35.09 -5.40
CA VAL A 132 3.27 -35.34 -4.64
C VAL A 132 3.01 -36.29 -3.47
N TYR A 133 1.89 -36.14 -2.77
CA TYR A 133 1.56 -36.99 -1.63
C TYR A 133 1.30 -38.43 -2.07
N ALA A 134 0.57 -38.62 -3.17
CA ALA A 134 0.31 -39.94 -3.75
C ALA A 134 1.58 -40.62 -4.29
N ALA A 135 2.53 -39.85 -4.83
CA ALA A 135 3.81 -40.38 -5.34
C ALA A 135 4.78 -40.81 -4.23
N GLY A 136 4.73 -40.17 -3.06
CA GLY A 136 5.69 -40.35 -1.97
C GLY A 136 5.50 -41.57 -1.06
N GLY A 137 4.40 -42.32 -1.19
CA GLY A 137 4.12 -43.50 -0.36
C GLY A 137 3.52 -43.17 1.02
N GLU A 138 3.94 -43.89 2.07
CA GLU A 138 3.42 -43.70 3.44
C GLU A 138 4.08 -42.51 4.15
N TRP A 139 3.37 -41.39 4.23
CA TRP A 139 3.78 -40.22 5.01
C TRP A 139 3.35 -40.35 6.49
N PRO A 140 4.18 -39.88 7.45
CA PRO A 140 3.85 -39.90 8.88
C PRO A 140 2.88 -38.78 9.29
N PHE A 141 2.42 -37.98 8.34
CA PHE A 141 1.50 -36.87 8.53
C PHE A 141 0.39 -36.91 7.49
N THR A 142 -0.63 -36.09 7.69
CA THR A 142 -1.66 -35.80 6.67
C THR A 142 -1.57 -34.34 6.26
N TYR A 143 -2.21 -33.95 5.15
CA TYR A 143 -2.27 -32.55 4.75
C TYR A 143 -3.72 -32.10 4.50
N ARG A 144 -3.95 -30.80 4.59
CA ARG A 144 -5.20 -30.15 4.20
C ARG A 144 -4.91 -28.83 3.50
N VAL A 145 -5.53 -28.62 2.34
CA VAL A 145 -5.52 -27.34 1.63
C VAL A 145 -6.85 -26.64 1.89
N TYR A 146 -6.77 -25.38 2.33
CA TYR A 146 -7.94 -24.52 2.53
C TYR A 146 -8.12 -23.59 1.35
N SER A 147 -9.39 -23.34 1.01
CA SER A 147 -9.79 -22.41 -0.05
C SER A 147 -9.76 -20.95 0.37
N SER A 148 -9.82 -20.68 1.67
CA SER A 148 -9.77 -19.33 2.21
C SER A 148 -8.77 -19.22 3.35
N VAL A 149 -8.20 -18.02 3.49
CA VAL A 149 -7.28 -17.70 4.59
C VAL A 149 -8.00 -17.78 5.94
N ASN A 150 -9.27 -17.40 6.00
CA ASN A 150 -10.04 -17.47 7.25
C ASN A 150 -10.20 -18.92 7.72
N ASP A 151 -10.55 -19.85 6.82
CA ASP A 151 -10.68 -21.27 7.18
C ASP A 151 -9.32 -21.86 7.60
N PHE A 152 -8.23 -21.41 6.97
CA PHE A 152 -6.87 -21.78 7.36
C PHE A 152 -6.52 -21.31 8.77
N LEU A 153 -6.84 -20.05 9.11
CA LEU A 153 -6.61 -19.49 10.45
C LEU A 153 -7.50 -20.17 11.51
N ASP A 154 -8.78 -20.39 11.19
CA ASP A 154 -9.73 -21.08 12.07
C ASP A 154 -9.31 -22.53 12.36
N ALA A 155 -8.59 -23.16 11.43
CA ALA A 155 -7.99 -24.48 11.61
C ALA A 155 -6.68 -24.48 12.42
N GLY A 156 -6.24 -23.32 12.91
CA GLY A 156 -4.99 -23.16 13.67
C GLY A 156 -3.75 -22.90 12.81
N GLY A 157 -3.93 -22.50 11.55
CA GLY A 157 -2.84 -22.00 10.72
C GLY A 157 -2.34 -20.64 11.19
N GLU A 158 -1.06 -20.35 10.97
CA GLU A 158 -0.44 -19.09 11.42
C GLU A 158 0.27 -18.34 10.28
N LEU A 159 0.12 -17.00 10.28
CA LEU A 159 0.77 -16.08 9.34
C LEU A 159 1.75 -15.17 10.08
N PHE A 160 2.95 -15.68 10.36
CA PHE A 160 3.93 -15.04 11.25
C PHE A 160 4.50 -13.69 10.80
N HIS A 161 4.44 -13.35 9.51
CA HIS A 161 5.11 -12.17 8.97
C HIS A 161 4.07 -11.18 8.40
N PRO A 162 4.20 -9.86 8.65
CA PRO A 162 3.36 -8.84 8.01
C PRO A 162 3.29 -8.96 6.47
N ASN A 163 4.40 -9.32 5.82
CA ASN A 163 4.46 -9.57 4.38
C ASN A 163 3.67 -10.80 3.91
N HIS A 164 3.20 -11.63 4.84
CA HIS A 164 2.40 -12.84 4.59
C HIS A 164 0.91 -12.61 4.82
N GLN A 165 0.52 -11.41 5.26
CA GLN A 165 -0.89 -11.07 5.39
C GLN A 165 -1.53 -11.01 4.00
N PRO A 166 -2.76 -11.53 3.85
CA PRO A 166 -3.50 -11.41 2.61
C PRO A 166 -3.84 -9.94 2.33
N LEU A 167 -3.95 -9.60 1.05
CA LEU A 167 -4.42 -8.31 0.59
C LEU A 167 -5.81 -8.01 1.14
N ASP A 168 -5.99 -6.83 1.74
CA ASP A 168 -7.30 -6.35 2.15
C ASP A 168 -8.15 -6.07 0.89
N THR A 169 -9.36 -6.64 0.85
CA THR A 169 -10.23 -6.54 -0.34
C THR A 169 -10.71 -5.11 -0.59
N SER A 170 -10.93 -4.32 0.48
CA SER A 170 -11.33 -2.91 0.36
C SER A 170 -10.16 -2.05 -0.10
N GLU A 171 -8.95 -2.30 0.42
CA GLU A 171 -7.73 -1.63 -0.03
C GLU A 171 -7.46 -1.91 -1.51
N TYR A 172 -7.64 -3.16 -1.94
CA TYR A 172 -7.50 -3.53 -3.35
C TYR A 172 -8.49 -2.80 -4.24
N ALA A 173 -9.78 -2.79 -3.87
CA ALA A 173 -10.81 -2.11 -4.66
C ALA A 173 -10.48 -0.61 -4.82
N ASP A 174 -10.09 0.04 -3.74
CA ASP A 174 -9.71 1.46 -3.74
C ASP A 174 -8.44 1.73 -4.56
N ARG A 175 -7.44 0.85 -4.51
CA ARG A 175 -6.24 0.96 -5.36
C ARG A 175 -6.54 0.71 -6.83
N LEU A 176 -7.42 -0.24 -7.13
CA LEU A 176 -7.81 -0.57 -8.50
C LEU A 176 -8.61 0.56 -9.16
N GLU A 177 -9.60 1.13 -8.46
CA GLU A 177 -10.34 2.28 -8.98
C GLU A 177 -9.41 3.45 -9.34
N ARG A 178 -8.44 3.70 -8.46
CA ARG A 178 -7.39 4.69 -8.66
C ARG A 178 -6.52 4.37 -9.88
N ALA A 179 -6.02 3.14 -9.99
CA ALA A 179 -5.17 2.73 -11.12
C ALA A 179 -5.93 2.83 -12.46
N VAL A 180 -7.19 2.41 -12.52
CA VAL A 180 -8.04 2.53 -13.73
C VAL A 180 -8.32 3.99 -14.08
N THR A 181 -8.58 4.84 -13.07
CA THR A 181 -8.76 6.29 -13.29
C THR A 181 -7.47 6.92 -13.83
N SER A 182 -6.32 6.52 -13.28
CA SER A 182 -5.01 6.97 -13.73
C SER A 182 -4.74 6.55 -15.17
N ALA A 183 -5.05 5.30 -15.51
CA ALA A 183 -4.90 4.75 -16.86
C ALA A 183 -5.68 5.57 -17.90
N ARG A 184 -6.94 5.91 -17.60
CA ARG A 184 -7.75 6.81 -18.44
C ARG A 184 -7.14 8.20 -18.54
N GLY A 185 -6.64 8.75 -17.43
CA GLY A 185 -5.96 10.05 -17.43
C GLY A 185 -4.73 10.08 -18.35
N VAL A 186 -3.96 9.00 -18.40
CA VAL A 186 -2.84 8.85 -19.35
C VAL A 186 -3.34 8.86 -20.79
N ASP A 187 -4.38 8.08 -21.11
CA ASP A 187 -4.96 8.04 -22.46
C ASP A 187 -5.49 9.43 -22.89
N GLU A 188 -6.14 10.13 -21.98
CA GLU A 188 -6.63 11.49 -22.20
C GLU A 188 -5.48 12.48 -22.48
N LEU A 189 -4.36 12.38 -21.75
CA LEU A 189 -3.18 13.21 -22.01
C LEU A 189 -2.52 12.89 -23.36
N GLU A 190 -2.42 11.61 -23.72
CA GLU A 190 -1.89 11.21 -25.04
C GLU A 190 -2.75 11.75 -26.19
N SER A 191 -4.08 11.75 -26.01
CA SER A 191 -5.03 12.24 -27.02
C SER A 191 -5.09 13.77 -27.15
N ALA A 192 -4.57 14.51 -26.17
CA ALA A 192 -4.61 15.97 -26.15
C ALA A 192 -3.67 16.60 -27.21
N SER A 193 -4.07 17.76 -27.72
CA SER A 193 -3.33 18.47 -28.78
C SER A 193 -1.94 18.94 -28.31
N SER A 194 -1.01 19.11 -29.25
CA SER A 194 0.36 19.60 -28.98
C SER A 194 0.41 21.02 -28.40
N ASP A 195 -0.63 21.81 -28.65
CA ASP A 195 -0.73 23.19 -28.18
C ASP A 195 -1.32 23.29 -26.76
N THR A 196 -1.68 22.15 -26.17
CA THR A 196 -2.21 22.04 -24.81
C THR A 196 -1.06 21.78 -23.83
N ILE A 197 -1.06 22.50 -22.71
CA ILE A 197 -0.16 22.21 -21.58
C ILE A 197 -0.67 20.94 -20.92
N LYS A 198 0.16 19.90 -20.95
CA LYS A 198 -0.16 18.59 -20.39
C LYS A 198 0.56 18.44 -19.06
N LEU A 199 -0.21 18.19 -18.01
CA LEU A 199 0.30 18.10 -16.64
C LEU A 199 -0.06 16.74 -16.03
N THR A 200 0.91 16.08 -15.43
CA THR A 200 0.66 14.91 -14.59
C THR A 200 0.88 15.29 -13.16
N PHE A 201 0.07 14.73 -12.26
CA PHE A 201 0.26 14.92 -10.83
C PHE A 201 -0.12 13.69 -10.05
N THR A 202 0.47 13.53 -8.87
CA THR A 202 0.12 12.52 -7.89
C THR A 202 -0.13 13.21 -6.55
N THR A 203 -0.95 12.57 -5.73
CA THR A 203 -1.19 12.93 -4.33
C THR A 203 -0.61 11.84 -3.46
N ASP A 204 0.06 12.19 -2.36
CA ASP A 204 0.52 11.24 -1.33
C ASP A 204 0.20 11.82 0.06
N VAL A 205 0.22 10.97 1.09
CA VAL A 205 0.28 11.41 2.48
C VAL A 205 1.76 11.66 2.80
N SER A 206 2.19 12.93 2.67
CA SER A 206 3.60 13.32 2.81
C SER A 206 4.13 13.07 4.22
N LYS A 207 3.28 13.30 5.23
CA LYS A 207 3.52 12.89 6.61
C LYS A 207 2.26 12.22 7.15
N PRO A 208 2.38 11.04 7.78
CA PRO A 208 1.21 10.38 8.33
C PRO A 208 0.78 11.07 9.62
N THR A 209 -0.25 10.50 10.22
CA THR A 209 -0.62 10.83 11.58
C THR A 209 0.52 10.44 12.52
N ARG A 210 0.96 11.40 13.32
CA ARG A 210 2.15 11.27 14.18
C ARG A 210 1.80 11.47 15.64
N LEU A 211 2.60 10.90 16.52
CA LEU A 211 2.53 11.16 17.95
C LEU A 211 3.61 12.19 18.30
N GLU A 212 3.22 13.26 19.00
CA GLU A 212 4.16 14.30 19.42
C GLU A 212 4.05 14.57 20.92
N ARG A 213 5.21 14.74 21.56
CA ARG A 213 5.33 15.26 22.92
C ARG A 213 5.51 16.78 22.86
N ASN A 214 4.46 17.51 23.19
CA ASN A 214 4.45 18.96 23.21
C ASN A 214 4.81 19.51 24.61
N ARG A 215 5.54 20.62 24.66
CA ARG A 215 5.78 21.40 25.88
C ARG A 215 4.80 22.57 25.91
N LEU A 216 3.71 22.43 26.65
CA LEU A 216 2.81 23.55 26.92
C LEU A 216 3.41 24.39 28.05
N ARG A 217 3.70 25.65 27.75
CA ARG A 217 3.97 26.67 28.78
C ARG A 217 2.63 27.11 29.35
N ILE A 218 2.36 26.72 30.59
CA ILE A 218 1.23 27.27 31.33
C ILE A 218 1.76 28.46 32.12
N ALA A 219 1.26 29.66 31.80
CA ALA A 219 1.52 30.83 32.62
C ALA A 219 0.91 30.57 34.01
N ALA A 220 1.76 30.48 35.03
CA ALA A 220 1.29 30.40 36.40
C ALA A 220 0.62 31.74 36.77
N SER A 221 -0.50 31.67 37.48
CA SER A 221 -1.15 32.85 38.08
C SER A 221 -0.11 33.70 38.83
N GLU A 222 -0.31 35.03 38.82
CA GLU A 222 0.64 36.10 39.16
C GLU A 222 1.39 35.99 40.52
N GLU A 223 1.08 35.00 41.36
CA GLU A 223 1.67 34.84 42.70
C GLU A 223 2.86 33.86 42.78
N SER A 224 3.11 33.02 41.76
CA SER A 224 4.29 32.16 41.73
C SER A 224 5.00 32.28 40.39
N GLY A 225 5.97 33.18 40.29
CA GLY A 225 6.77 33.44 39.08
C GLY A 225 7.65 32.29 38.56
N ASN A 226 7.24 31.03 38.76
CA ASN A 226 7.83 29.87 38.13
C ASN A 226 6.89 29.40 37.00
N GLU A 227 7.31 29.60 35.76
CA GLU A 227 6.68 28.97 34.60
C GLU A 227 6.69 27.45 34.79
N LYS A 228 5.52 26.81 34.89
CA LYS A 228 5.43 25.35 34.92
C LYS A 228 5.31 24.86 33.48
N LEU A 229 6.36 24.22 32.99
CA LEU A 229 6.30 23.45 31.76
C LEU A 229 5.45 22.21 32.03
N VAL A 230 4.31 22.10 31.35
CA VAL A 230 3.52 20.87 31.32
C VAL A 230 3.79 20.20 29.99
N GLU A 231 4.40 19.02 30.06
CA GLU A 231 4.55 18.18 28.88
C GLU A 231 3.22 17.45 28.64
N SER A 232 2.70 17.60 27.43
CA SER A 232 1.43 17.01 27.01
C SER A 232 1.63 16.28 25.69
N TRP A 233 1.04 15.09 25.58
CA TRP A 233 1.03 14.33 24.35
C TRP A 233 -0.11 14.80 23.43
N ARG A 234 0.15 14.87 22.12
CA ARG A 234 -0.89 15.10 21.12
C ARG A 234 -0.67 14.25 19.87
N VAL A 235 -1.76 14.02 19.16
CA VAL A 235 -1.75 13.41 17.83
C VAL A 235 -1.69 14.52 16.80
N LEU A 236 -0.64 14.52 15.98
CA LEU A 236 -0.50 15.39 14.81
C LEU A 236 -1.27 14.77 13.65
N LEU A 237 -2.10 15.59 13.01
CA LEU A 237 -2.87 15.18 11.83
C LEU A 237 -1.93 14.91 10.64
N PRO A 238 -2.36 14.05 9.69
CA PRO A 238 -1.59 13.77 8.50
C PRO A 238 -1.51 15.01 7.59
N GLU A 239 -0.40 15.13 6.88
CA GLU A 239 -0.14 16.17 5.89
C GLU A 239 -0.20 15.57 4.49
N VAL A 240 -0.82 16.30 3.56
CA VAL A 240 -0.86 15.92 2.14
C VAL A 240 0.39 16.39 1.42
N GLY A 241 0.82 15.63 0.41
CA GLY A 241 1.83 16.03 -0.56
C GLY A 241 1.25 15.98 -1.97
N ILE A 242 1.63 16.95 -2.79
CA ILE A 242 1.36 16.95 -4.22
C ILE A 242 2.68 17.10 -4.96
N VAL A 243 2.84 16.26 -5.97
CA VAL A 243 3.94 16.39 -6.92
C VAL A 243 3.32 16.45 -8.31
N SER A 244 3.66 17.50 -9.07
CA SER A 244 3.23 17.67 -10.45
C SER A 244 4.43 17.79 -11.39
N ARG A 245 4.22 17.44 -12.66
CA ARG A 245 5.17 17.62 -13.75
C ARG A 245 4.43 17.99 -15.03
N ILE A 246 4.97 18.96 -15.76
CA ILE A 246 4.58 19.21 -17.15
C ILE A 246 5.26 18.16 -18.03
N THR A 247 4.49 17.51 -18.90
CA THR A 247 5.02 16.47 -19.78
C THR A 247 5.90 17.06 -20.88
N GLU A 248 6.86 16.27 -21.36
CA GLU A 248 7.87 16.71 -22.33
C GLU A 248 7.29 17.14 -23.69
N ASP A 249 6.07 16.73 -24.02
CA ASP A 249 5.34 17.08 -25.24
C ASP A 249 4.52 18.38 -25.13
N SER A 250 4.57 19.08 -23.98
CA SER A 250 3.97 20.41 -23.81
C SER A 250 4.75 21.53 -24.54
N PRO A 251 4.22 22.76 -24.65
CA PRO A 251 4.97 23.90 -25.20
C PRO A 251 6.24 24.24 -24.42
N ASP A 252 7.34 24.61 -25.11
CA ASP A 252 8.65 24.81 -24.48
C ASP A 252 8.75 26.00 -23.51
N TRP A 253 7.88 27.00 -23.66
CA TRP A 253 7.90 28.22 -22.86
C TRP A 253 7.47 27.98 -21.41
N ILE A 254 6.58 27.02 -21.15
CA ILE A 254 6.09 26.73 -19.79
C ILE A 254 7.04 25.78 -19.03
N LYS A 255 7.74 24.88 -19.74
CA LYS A 255 8.64 23.86 -19.14
C LYS A 255 9.76 24.45 -18.26
N LYS A 256 10.12 25.71 -18.45
CA LYS A 256 11.24 26.38 -17.75
C LYS A 256 10.80 27.20 -16.52
N SER A 257 9.50 27.36 -16.29
CA SER A 257 8.99 28.23 -15.23
C SER A 257 8.80 27.49 -13.90
N LYS A 258 9.85 27.40 -13.09
CA LYS A 258 9.79 26.77 -11.76
C LYS A 258 8.78 27.44 -10.83
N SER A 259 8.70 28.77 -10.83
CA SER A 259 7.79 29.53 -9.97
C SER A 259 6.31 29.27 -10.30
N ALA A 260 5.97 29.04 -11.57
CA ALA A 260 4.61 28.67 -11.97
C ALA A 260 4.22 27.28 -11.45
N HIS A 261 5.13 26.30 -11.52
CA HIS A 261 4.90 24.96 -10.97
C HIS A 261 4.72 24.98 -9.45
N GLU A 262 5.58 25.73 -8.74
CA GLU A 262 5.51 25.87 -7.29
C GLU A 262 4.20 26.56 -6.86
N SER A 263 3.81 27.63 -7.56
CA SER A 263 2.55 28.33 -7.27
C SER A 263 1.32 27.45 -7.50
N PHE A 264 1.33 26.65 -8.58
CA PHE A 264 0.26 25.69 -8.87
C PHE A 264 0.15 24.61 -7.78
N ASN A 265 1.27 24.00 -7.39
CA ASN A 265 1.27 22.98 -6.33
C ASN A 265 0.78 23.56 -5.00
N GLN A 266 1.24 24.76 -4.66
CA GLN A 266 0.84 25.44 -3.42
C GLN A 266 -0.66 25.75 -3.41
N SER A 267 -1.22 26.23 -4.53
CA SER A 267 -2.66 26.49 -4.65
C SER A 267 -3.51 25.24 -4.43
N ILE A 268 -3.08 24.07 -4.88
CA ILE A 268 -3.82 22.83 -4.65
C ILE A 268 -3.67 22.37 -3.18
N ILE A 269 -2.47 22.48 -2.61
CA ILE A 269 -2.24 22.15 -1.19
C ILE A 269 -3.12 23.01 -0.29
N GLU A 270 -3.22 24.30 -0.56
CA GLU A 270 -4.10 25.24 0.15
C GLU A 270 -5.58 24.85 0.01
N ALA A 271 -6.05 24.58 -1.22
CA ALA A 271 -7.42 24.15 -1.45
C ALA A 271 -7.79 22.84 -0.73
N ILE A 272 -6.83 21.91 -0.60
CA ILE A 272 -7.02 20.68 0.18
C ILE A 272 -7.11 20.99 1.67
N GLY A 273 -6.20 21.83 2.18
CA GLY A 273 -6.18 22.23 3.59
C GLY A 273 -7.48 22.91 4.02
N ASP A 274 -8.02 23.79 3.18
CA ASP A 274 -9.27 24.52 3.47
C ASP A 274 -10.51 23.61 3.47
N SER A 275 -10.45 22.48 2.75
CA SER A 275 -11.58 21.58 2.57
C SER A 275 -11.55 20.37 3.50
N PHE A 276 -10.37 19.99 4.01
CA PHE A 276 -10.20 18.77 4.79
C PHE A 276 -10.72 18.95 6.22
N ASP A 277 -11.84 18.28 6.53
CA ASP A 277 -12.31 18.12 7.90
C ASP A 277 -11.81 16.77 8.47
N PRO A 278 -10.81 16.78 9.37
CA PRO A 278 -10.32 15.56 9.99
C PRO A 278 -11.37 14.87 10.89
N GLY A 279 -12.47 15.56 11.24
CA GLY A 279 -13.46 15.07 12.18
C GLY A 279 -12.92 15.01 13.62
N SER A 280 -13.45 14.07 14.42
CA SER A 280 -13.03 13.91 15.83
C SER A 280 -11.56 13.49 15.93
N THR A 281 -10.81 14.16 16.81
CA THR A 281 -9.43 13.80 17.16
C THR A 281 -9.33 12.36 17.67
N VAL A 282 -8.31 11.64 17.23
CA VAL A 282 -7.99 10.29 17.71
C VAL A 282 -7.71 10.38 19.20
N GLN A 283 -8.61 9.82 20.02
CA GLN A 283 -8.40 9.74 21.46
C GLN A 283 -7.44 8.60 21.77
N LEU A 284 -6.29 8.95 22.35
CA LEU A 284 -5.33 8.00 22.89
C LEU A 284 -5.82 7.52 24.25
N GLY A 285 -5.97 6.21 24.40
CA GLY A 285 -6.21 5.58 25.69
C GLY A 285 -4.91 4.98 26.25
N PRO A 286 -4.82 4.74 27.57
CA PRO A 286 -3.66 4.09 28.19
C PRO A 286 -3.33 2.69 27.60
N GLN A 287 -4.33 2.03 27.01
CA GLN A 287 -4.22 0.69 26.42
C GLN A 287 -4.18 0.70 24.89
N THR A 288 -4.08 1.86 24.24
CA THR A 288 -3.99 1.92 22.77
C THR A 288 -2.70 1.22 22.31
N THR A 289 -2.85 0.25 21.40
CA THR A 289 -1.74 -0.44 20.74
C THR A 289 -1.32 0.29 19.47
N SER A 290 -0.11 0.03 18.97
CA SER A 290 0.35 0.58 17.69
C SER A 290 -0.56 0.15 16.54
N GLY A 291 -0.96 -1.12 16.49
CA GLY A 291 -1.92 -1.62 15.49
C GLY A 291 -3.29 -0.93 15.56
N GLU A 292 -3.81 -0.66 16.77
CA GLU A 292 -5.05 0.12 16.92
C GLU A 292 -4.88 1.57 16.45
N PHE A 293 -3.74 2.19 16.75
CA PHE A 293 -3.43 3.54 16.30
C PHE A 293 -3.40 3.59 14.77
N VAL A 294 -2.57 2.75 14.12
CA VAL A 294 -2.44 2.69 12.66
C VAL A 294 -3.76 2.37 11.97
N THR A 295 -4.57 1.47 12.52
CA THR A 295 -5.90 1.16 11.95
C THR A 295 -6.85 2.36 12.04
N ARG A 296 -6.83 3.08 13.17
CA ARG A 296 -7.70 4.26 13.36
C ARG A 296 -7.25 5.44 12.51
N THR A 297 -5.95 5.69 12.42
CA THR A 297 -5.36 6.80 11.67
C THR A 297 -5.31 6.53 10.17
N GLY A 298 -5.14 5.27 9.75
CA GLY A 298 -5.15 4.88 8.34
C GLY A 298 -6.44 5.26 7.63
N ARG A 299 -7.59 5.21 8.33
CA ARG A 299 -8.88 5.70 7.77
C ARG A 299 -8.88 7.22 7.52
N LEU A 300 -8.26 7.98 8.41
CA LEU A 300 -8.12 9.43 8.29
C LEU A 300 -7.18 9.79 7.13
N GLU A 301 -6.04 9.12 7.05
CA GLU A 301 -5.04 9.28 6.00
C GLU A 301 -5.61 8.92 4.62
N HIS A 302 -6.35 7.81 4.54
CA HIS A 302 -7.03 7.41 3.31
C HIS A 302 -8.13 8.39 2.88
N ARG A 303 -8.87 8.95 3.84
CA ARG A 303 -9.85 10.01 3.55
C ARG A 303 -9.15 11.25 3.01
N LEU A 304 -8.08 11.71 3.66
CA LEU A 304 -7.27 12.84 3.20
C LEU A 304 -6.77 12.59 1.78
N PHE A 305 -6.21 11.41 1.51
CA PHE A 305 -5.74 11.02 0.19
C PHE A 305 -6.85 11.11 -0.87
N LYS A 306 -8.01 10.48 -0.61
CA LYS A 306 -9.15 10.48 -1.56
C LYS A 306 -9.64 11.91 -1.82
N GLN A 307 -9.82 12.70 -0.76
CA GLN A 307 -10.27 14.08 -0.89
C GLN A 307 -9.25 14.94 -1.63
N ALA A 308 -7.96 14.76 -1.37
CA ALA A 308 -6.88 15.43 -2.07
C ALA A 308 -6.93 15.15 -3.58
N ALA A 309 -7.13 13.90 -3.99
CA ALA A 309 -7.26 13.53 -5.39
C ALA A 309 -8.46 14.22 -6.06
N TYR A 310 -9.63 14.24 -5.41
CA TYR A 310 -10.82 14.92 -5.94
C TYR A 310 -10.64 16.43 -6.06
N ILE A 311 -10.12 17.09 -5.02
CA ILE A 311 -9.89 18.55 -5.02
C ILE A 311 -8.85 18.91 -6.07
N ALA A 312 -7.76 18.15 -6.17
CA ALA A 312 -6.75 18.38 -7.18
C ALA A 312 -7.31 18.23 -8.60
N ALA A 313 -8.14 17.20 -8.84
CA ALA A 313 -8.84 17.03 -10.11
C ALA A 313 -9.82 18.18 -10.41
N ASP A 314 -10.55 18.67 -9.40
CA ASP A 314 -11.47 19.80 -9.54
C ASP A 314 -10.75 21.12 -9.81
N GLN A 315 -9.64 21.41 -9.11
CA GLN A 315 -8.81 22.59 -9.33
C GLN A 315 -8.22 22.61 -10.74
N VAL A 316 -7.73 21.45 -11.20
CA VAL A 316 -7.28 21.26 -12.58
C VAL A 316 -8.42 21.50 -13.57
N SER A 317 -9.61 20.93 -13.34
CA SER A 317 -10.73 21.00 -14.27
C SER A 317 -11.36 22.41 -14.32
N SER A 318 -11.41 23.10 -13.18
CA SER A 318 -11.97 24.44 -13.03
C SER A 318 -11.11 25.54 -13.65
N THR A 319 -9.80 25.32 -13.80
CA THR A 319 -8.99 26.22 -14.67
C THR A 319 -9.44 26.21 -16.14
N HIS A 320 -10.32 25.29 -16.53
CA HIS A 320 -10.90 25.22 -17.87
C HIS A 320 -12.29 25.87 -18.01
N SER A 321 -12.99 26.20 -16.91
CA SER A 321 -14.37 26.72 -16.96
C SER A 321 -14.54 28.03 -16.20
N GLU A 322 -14.84 29.10 -16.94
CA GLU A 322 -15.46 30.34 -16.45
C GLU A 322 -14.65 31.21 -15.47
N ARG A 323 -13.60 31.88 -15.96
CA ARG A 323 -13.57 33.34 -15.75
C ARG A 323 -14.49 33.95 -16.79
N ARG A 324 -15.76 34.13 -16.42
CA ARG A 324 -16.66 35.04 -17.13
C ARG A 324 -15.93 36.37 -17.26
N ALA A 325 -15.73 36.79 -18.51
CA ALA A 325 -15.35 38.14 -18.85
C ALA A 325 -16.36 39.10 -18.20
N THR A 326 -16.00 39.65 -17.04
CA THR A 326 -16.53 40.94 -16.62
C THR A 326 -15.72 41.97 -17.36
N ASP A 327 -16.43 42.77 -18.17
CA ASP A 327 -15.92 43.88 -18.98
C ASP A 327 -14.77 44.65 -18.31
N ASP A 328 -13.76 44.99 -19.12
CA ASP A 328 -12.65 45.93 -18.87
C ASP A 328 -11.38 45.45 -18.15
N SER A 329 -10.96 44.20 -18.30
CA SER A 329 -9.55 43.84 -18.05
C SER A 329 -8.95 43.06 -19.22
N GLU A 330 -7.73 43.45 -19.59
CA GLU A 330 -6.91 42.84 -20.64
C GLU A 330 -7.09 41.32 -20.67
N GLU A 331 -7.45 40.80 -21.85
CA GLU A 331 -7.63 39.38 -22.12
C GLU A 331 -6.42 38.61 -21.59
N ALA A 332 -6.57 37.95 -20.45
CA ALA A 332 -5.62 36.94 -20.02
C ALA A 332 -5.73 35.81 -21.03
N GLU A 333 -4.83 35.78 -22.03
CA GLU A 333 -4.69 34.68 -22.99
C GLU A 333 -4.39 33.38 -22.20
N GLY A 334 -5.46 32.68 -21.82
CA GLY A 334 -5.38 31.40 -21.13
C GLY A 334 -4.96 30.33 -22.12
N HIS A 335 -3.83 29.67 -21.85
CA HIS A 335 -3.43 28.48 -22.60
C HIS A 335 -4.27 27.28 -22.15
N PRO A 336 -4.72 26.39 -23.06
CA PRO A 336 -5.45 25.19 -22.68
C PRO A 336 -4.55 24.28 -21.83
N VAL A 337 -5.08 23.79 -20.70
CA VAL A 337 -4.38 22.88 -19.79
C VAL A 337 -5.19 21.59 -19.69
N LYS A 338 -4.53 20.45 -19.89
CA LYS A 338 -5.07 19.13 -19.59
C LYS A 338 -4.19 18.53 -18.50
N ALA A 339 -4.80 18.06 -17.41
CA ALA A 339 -4.05 17.32 -16.41
C ALA A 339 -4.65 15.96 -16.08
N ALA A 340 -3.78 15.03 -15.71
CA ALA A 340 -4.15 13.72 -15.22
C ALA A 340 -3.57 13.48 -13.83
N TRP A 341 -4.44 13.03 -12.95
CA TRP A 341 -4.03 12.42 -11.69
C TRP A 341 -3.55 11.00 -11.96
N LEU A 342 -2.36 10.68 -11.47
CA LEU A 342 -1.73 9.37 -11.62
C LEU A 342 -1.50 8.74 -10.25
N GLU A 343 -1.81 7.45 -10.14
CA GLU A 343 -1.39 6.61 -9.03
C GLU A 343 0.14 6.60 -8.95
N GLN A 344 0.67 6.57 -7.74
CA GLN A 344 2.09 6.81 -7.47
C GLN A 344 3.04 5.95 -8.33
N SER A 345 2.71 4.68 -8.57
CA SER A 345 3.54 3.78 -9.38
C SER A 345 3.60 4.20 -10.85
N MET A 346 2.47 4.65 -11.42
CA MET A 346 2.43 5.19 -12.78
C MET A 346 3.13 6.56 -12.84
N PHE A 347 2.89 7.42 -11.84
CA PHE A 347 3.54 8.72 -11.75
C PHE A 347 5.06 8.59 -11.72
N ASP A 348 5.60 7.69 -10.89
CA ASP A 348 7.04 7.46 -10.80
C ASP A 348 7.61 7.07 -12.17
N VAL A 349 6.96 6.16 -12.91
CA VAL A 349 7.40 5.73 -14.24
C VAL A 349 7.36 6.87 -15.27
N VAL A 350 6.29 7.66 -15.29
CA VAL A 350 6.19 8.87 -16.14
C VAL A 350 7.29 9.88 -15.79
N ASN A 351 7.73 9.90 -14.53
CA ASN A 351 8.80 10.75 -14.03
C ASN A 351 10.20 10.12 -14.12
N GLU A 352 10.36 9.04 -14.89
CA GLU A 352 11.64 8.34 -15.09
C GLU A 352 12.23 7.75 -13.81
N LYS A 353 11.37 7.52 -12.81
CA LYS A 353 11.70 6.83 -11.57
C LYS A 353 11.18 5.39 -11.64
N PRO A 354 11.91 4.42 -11.09
CA PRO A 354 11.37 3.08 -10.94
C PRO A 354 10.15 3.14 -10.02
N ALA A 355 9.07 2.45 -10.42
CA ALA A 355 7.94 2.22 -9.54
C ALA A 355 8.42 1.50 -8.28
N LYS A 356 7.93 1.94 -7.12
CA LYS A 356 8.29 1.32 -5.84
C LYS A 356 7.60 -0.04 -5.72
N GLU A 357 8.36 -1.05 -5.33
CA GLU A 357 7.85 -2.41 -5.15
C GLU A 357 7.08 -2.55 -3.84
N ARG A 358 6.25 -3.61 -3.74
CA ARG A 358 5.51 -3.95 -2.51
C ARG A 358 6.36 -3.92 -1.24
N LEU A 359 7.58 -4.48 -1.32
CA LEU A 359 8.50 -4.55 -0.18
C LEU A 359 8.89 -3.17 0.36
N PHE A 360 8.93 -2.15 -0.50
CA PHE A 360 9.17 -0.77 -0.06
C PHE A 360 8.05 -0.29 0.86
N TYR A 361 6.79 -0.50 0.46
CA TYR A 361 5.62 -0.05 1.22
C TYR A 361 5.44 -0.84 2.52
N SER A 362 5.69 -2.15 2.50
CA SER A 362 5.59 -2.96 3.72
C SER A 362 6.69 -2.65 4.74
N GLN A 363 7.92 -2.37 4.28
CA GLN A 363 8.99 -1.88 5.16
C GLN A 363 8.68 -0.49 5.72
N ARG A 364 8.16 0.43 4.89
CA ARG A 364 7.73 1.76 5.31
C ARG A 364 6.65 1.69 6.40
N LEU A 365 5.63 0.84 6.21
CA LEU A 365 4.57 0.62 7.20
C LEU A 365 5.13 0.01 8.49
N SER A 366 5.97 -1.02 8.38
CA SER A 366 6.55 -1.66 9.56
C SER A 366 7.42 -0.69 10.39
N LYS A 367 8.22 0.15 9.73
CA LYS A 367 8.99 1.20 10.42
C LYS A 367 8.07 2.20 11.12
N TYR A 368 7.00 2.61 10.45
CA TYR A 368 6.01 3.53 11.00
C TYR A 368 5.33 2.95 12.25
N GLU A 369 4.85 1.71 12.17
CA GLU A 369 4.22 0.99 13.28
C GLU A 369 5.16 0.85 14.48
N ASN A 370 6.41 0.44 14.25
CA ASN A 370 7.42 0.33 15.31
C ASN A 370 7.72 1.71 15.95
N SER A 371 7.79 2.77 15.15
CA SER A 371 7.99 4.12 15.65
C SER A 371 6.82 4.57 16.54
N ILE A 372 5.58 4.31 16.13
CA ILE A 372 4.40 4.59 16.94
C ILE A 372 4.39 3.75 18.22
N GLU A 373 4.77 2.48 18.15
CA GLU A 373 4.87 1.60 19.33
C GLU A 373 5.84 2.17 20.38
N ASP A 374 7.04 2.60 19.95
CA ASP A 374 8.02 3.26 20.82
C ASP A 374 7.45 4.53 21.47
N GLY A 375 6.68 5.32 20.72
CA GLY A 375 6.03 6.53 21.22
C GLY A 375 4.95 6.23 22.26
N LEU A 376 4.11 5.22 22.01
CA LEU A 376 3.05 4.79 22.93
C LEU A 376 3.62 4.16 24.21
N LEU A 377 4.74 3.42 24.12
CA LEU A 377 5.45 2.91 25.29
C LEU A 377 5.92 4.05 26.19
N LYS A 378 6.55 5.09 25.62
CA LYS A 378 6.98 6.27 26.39
C LYS A 378 5.83 7.02 27.02
N LEU A 379 4.71 7.15 26.32
CA LEU A 379 3.49 7.76 26.87
C LEU A 379 2.98 6.99 28.10
N ARG A 380 3.05 5.66 28.09
CA ARG A 380 2.65 4.82 29.25
C ARG A 380 3.61 4.95 30.42
N ASP A 381 4.92 4.89 30.17
CA ASP A 381 5.94 5.01 31.22
C ASP A 381 5.81 6.33 31.99
N GLU A 382 5.46 7.43 31.30
CA GLU A 382 5.23 8.74 31.89
C GLU A 382 3.92 8.83 32.70
N GLY A 383 2.93 8.00 32.38
CA GLY A 383 1.66 7.93 33.09
C GLY A 383 1.73 7.14 34.41
N GLU A 384 2.66 6.19 34.53
CA GLU A 384 2.77 5.27 35.67
C GLU A 384 3.77 5.71 36.75
N GLY A 385 4.67 6.66 36.49
CA GLY A 385 5.60 7.18 37.49
C GLY A 385 6.26 8.50 37.08
N GLY A 386 6.13 9.53 37.93
CA GLY A 386 6.75 10.83 37.73
C GLY A 386 8.26 10.73 37.53
N GLY A 387 8.71 10.94 36.30
CA GLY A 387 10.11 10.89 35.90
C GLY A 387 10.68 12.29 35.68
N ASP A 388 11.54 12.69 36.61
CA ASP A 388 12.47 13.82 36.51
C ASP A 388 13.54 13.53 35.43
N GLY A 389 13.80 14.51 34.55
CA GLY A 389 15.01 14.58 33.72
C GLY A 389 15.15 13.61 32.52
N PHE A 390 14.58 13.95 31.37
CA PHE A 390 15.12 13.54 30.05
C PHE A 390 15.05 14.69 29.04
N GLU A 391 15.95 15.66 29.17
CA GLU A 391 16.16 16.70 28.16
C GLU A 391 17.13 16.21 27.08
N SER A 392 16.66 15.42 26.11
CA SER A 392 17.22 15.25 24.74
C SER A 392 16.76 13.92 24.10
N GLY A 393 15.48 13.58 24.20
CA GLY A 393 14.90 12.45 23.46
C GLY A 393 14.18 12.87 22.18
N THR A 394 13.99 11.92 21.26
CA THR A 394 13.01 11.99 20.16
C THR A 394 11.67 12.54 20.68
N ARG A 395 11.08 13.50 19.97
CA ARG A 395 9.82 14.18 20.36
C ARG A 395 8.63 13.89 19.47
N GLU A 396 8.89 13.34 18.29
CA GLU A 396 7.90 12.95 17.30
C GLU A 396 8.11 11.48 16.95
N TRP A 397 7.02 10.73 16.82
CA TRP A 397 7.00 9.33 16.44
C TRP A 397 6.01 9.12 15.31
N GLY A 398 6.32 8.16 14.44
CA GLY A 398 5.51 7.81 13.28
C GLY A 398 5.86 8.58 12.02
N ASP A 399 7.13 8.89 11.74
CA ASP A 399 7.49 9.35 10.39
C ASP A 399 7.58 8.18 9.41
N TRP A 400 7.42 8.46 8.12
CA TRP A 400 7.54 7.46 7.05
C TRP A 400 8.98 6.92 6.82
N ALA A 401 9.99 7.49 7.50
CA ALA A 401 11.42 7.12 7.53
C ALA A 401 12.05 6.50 6.26
#